data_AF-A0A0F9BZM6-F1
#
_entry.id   AF-A0A0F9BZM6-F1
#
_cell.length_a   1.000
_cell.length_b   1.000
_cell.length_c   1.000
_cell.angle_alpha   90.00
_cell.angle_beta   90.00
_cell.angle_gamma   90.00
#
_symmetry.space_group_name_H-M   'P 1'
#
loop_
_entity.id
_entity.type
_entity.pdbx_description
1 polymer ?
#
loop_
_entity_poly.entity_id
_entity_poly.type
_entity_poly.pdbx_seq_one_letter_code
_entity_poly.pdbx_strand_id
1 'polypeptide(L)'
;MRTTPEEILEEVKRRLTAKHWNYSFTPHEWFFPGDAVPHNTTFKRHCKKLHELGLLEGRQGGRWGRSYRVPEAANKGLNDKEEQE
;
A
#
# COMPACT_ATOMS: atom_id res chain seq x y z
N MET A 1 -7.08 -4.52 20.64
CA MET A 1 -7.59 -5.05 19.36
C MET A 1 -6.40 -5.31 18.45
N ARG A 2 -6.18 -6.54 17.97
CA ARG A 2 -5.07 -6.85 17.05
C ARG A 2 -5.55 -6.52 15.64
N THR A 3 -5.09 -5.42 15.06
CA THR A 3 -5.36 -5.06 13.67
C THR A 3 -4.88 -6.19 12.77
N THR A 4 -5.78 -6.76 11.96
CA THR A 4 -5.43 -7.87 11.07
C THR A 4 -4.55 -7.36 9.92
N PRO A 5 -3.76 -8.23 9.27
CA PRO A 5 -3.00 -7.85 8.08
C PRO A 5 -3.87 -7.26 6.96
N GLU A 6 -5.10 -7.76 6.81
CA GLU A 6 -6.05 -7.31 5.79
C GLU A 6 -6.53 -5.90 6.07
N GLU A 7 -6.89 -5.58 7.32
CA GLU A 7 -7.25 -4.22 7.73
C GLU A 7 -6.11 -3.22 7.50
N ILE A 8 -4.87 -3.65 7.77
CA ILE A 8 -3.67 -2.83 7.51
C ILE A 8 -3.50 -2.59 6.00
N LEU A 9 -3.75 -3.61 5.17
CA LEU A 9 -3.68 -3.49 3.71
C LEU A 9 -4.75 -2.54 3.18
N GLU A 10 -5.99 -2.63 3.68
CA GLU A 10 -7.07 -1.71 3.33
C GLU A 10 -6.74 -0.28 3.75
N GLU A 11 -6.19 -0.07 4.95
CA GLU A 11 -5.72 1.24 5.39
C GLU A 11 -4.63 1.79 4.45
N VAL A 12 -3.69 0.93 4.04
CA VAL A 12 -2.62 1.32 3.11
C VAL A 12 -3.19 1.71 1.74
N LYS A 13 -4.07 0.89 1.17
CA LYS A 13 -4.78 1.19 -0.09
C LYS A 13 -5.55 2.50 0.01
N ARG A 14 -6.33 2.68 1.08
CA ARG A 14 -7.12 3.89 1.31
C ARG A 14 -6.25 5.14 1.43
N ARG A 15 -5.08 5.04 2.06
CA ARG A 15 -4.12 6.15 2.17
C ARG A 15 -3.43 6.46 0.85
N LEU A 16 -3.18 5.47 0.01
CA LEU A 16 -2.61 5.64 -1.33
C LEU A 16 -3.62 6.30 -2.29
N THR A 17 -4.89 5.89 -2.22
CA THR A 17 -5.97 6.45 -3.05
C THR A 17 -6.51 7.78 -2.50
N ALA A 18 -6.33 8.05 -1.21
CA ALA A 18 -6.65 9.35 -0.64
C ALA A 18 -5.71 10.41 -1.22
N LYS A 19 -6.27 11.34 -2.01
CA LYS A 19 -5.55 12.50 -2.52
C LYS A 19 -4.90 13.28 -1.37
N HIS A 20 -3.58 13.19 -1.27
CA HIS A 20 -2.79 14.14 -0.50
C HIS A 20 -2.10 15.11 -1.45
N TRP A 21 -2.47 16.39 -1.34
CA TRP A 21 -2.00 17.50 -2.17
C TRP A 21 -2.33 17.38 -3.67
N ASN A 22 -1.53 16.64 -4.46
CA ASN A 22 -1.63 16.57 -5.93
C ASN A 22 -1.14 15.24 -6.53
N TYR A 23 -0.79 14.25 -5.69
CA TYR A 23 -0.35 12.93 -6.14
C TYR A 23 -1.48 11.92 -5.93
N SER A 24 -1.92 11.29 -7.02
CA SER A 24 -2.78 10.12 -6.99
C SER A 24 -1.89 8.90 -7.15
N PHE A 25 -1.55 8.21 -6.06
CA PHE A 25 -0.84 6.94 -6.18
C PHE A 25 -1.83 5.86 -6.59
N THR A 26 -1.54 5.17 -7.70
CA THR A 26 -2.24 3.94 -7.99
C THR A 26 -1.64 2.84 -7.10
N PRO A 27 -2.46 1.95 -6.51
CA PRO A 27 -1.96 0.89 -5.62
C PRO A 27 -0.97 -0.05 -6.32
N HIS A 28 -1.07 -0.18 -7.65
CA HIS A 28 -0.20 -1.01 -8.49
C HIS A 28 1.11 -0.34 -8.91
N GLU A 29 1.30 0.94 -8.59
CA GLU A 29 2.54 1.64 -8.85
C GLU A 29 3.50 1.54 -7.67
N TRP A 30 4.80 1.59 -7.96
CA TRP A 30 5.82 1.63 -6.93
C TRP A 30 5.76 2.96 -6.18
N PHE A 31 5.39 2.93 -4.92
CA PHE A 31 5.34 4.10 -4.07
C PHE A 31 6.39 4.03 -2.97
N PHE A 32 6.88 5.19 -2.56
CA PHE A 32 7.62 5.32 -1.31
C PHE A 32 6.65 5.66 -0.20
N PRO A 33 6.70 4.98 0.96
CA PRO A 33 5.74 5.24 2.03
C PRO A 33 5.92 6.64 2.64
N GLY A 34 7.12 7.22 2.52
CA GLY A 34 7.36 8.61 2.90
C GLY A 34 6.82 9.65 1.92
N ASP A 35 6.50 9.24 0.69
CA ASP A 35 5.89 10.10 -0.32
C ASP A 35 4.36 10.02 -0.24
N ALA A 36 3.82 8.80 -0.17
CA ALA A 36 2.39 8.55 0.00
C ALA A 36 1.83 9.13 1.31
N VAL A 37 2.54 8.95 2.43
CA VAL A 37 2.13 9.50 3.73
C VAL A 37 3.34 10.08 4.45
N PRO A 38 3.68 11.35 4.19
CA PRO A 38 4.86 11.98 4.77
C PRO A 38 4.82 11.99 6.30
N HIS A 39 5.98 11.83 6.92
CA HIS A 39 6.20 11.80 8.38
C HIS A 39 5.40 10.75 9.18
N ASN A 40 4.70 9.82 8.53
CA ASN A 40 3.94 8.79 9.24
C ASN A 40 4.77 7.50 9.45
N THR A 41 5.35 7.38 10.65
CA THR A 41 6.16 6.21 11.05
C THR A 41 5.32 4.94 11.16
N THR A 42 4.06 5.04 11.59
CA THR A 42 3.11 3.92 11.65
C THR A 42 2.85 3.36 10.25
N PHE A 43 2.60 4.23 9.27
CA PHE A 43 2.39 3.84 7.88
C PHE A 43 3.60 3.10 7.29
N LYS A 44 4.82 3.58 7.57
CA LYS A 44 6.06 2.90 7.17
C LYS A 44 6.17 1.50 7.80
N ARG A 45 5.79 1.35 9.07
CA ARG A 45 5.76 0.05 9.76
C ARG A 45 4.70 -0.87 9.17
N HIS A 46 3.52 -0.36 8.84
CA HIS A 46 2.45 -1.10 8.17
C HIS A 46 2.92 -1.64 6.81
N CYS A 47 3.52 -0.80 5.97
CA CYS A 47 4.07 -1.24 4.67
C CYS A 47 5.14 -2.33 4.84
N LYS A 48 6.06 -2.16 5.80
CA LYS A 48 7.07 -3.19 6.10
C LYS A 48 6.44 -4.51 6.53
N LYS A 49 5.46 -4.47 7.45
CA LYS A 49 4.77 -5.65 7.97
C LYS A 49 4.02 -6.39 6.86
N LEU A 50 3.30 -5.67 6.00
CA LEU A 50 2.60 -6.27 4.86
C LEU A 50 3.57 -6.91 3.87
N HIS A 51 4.74 -6.31 3.65
CA HIS A 51 5.78 -6.90 2.82
C HIS A 51 6.35 -8.19 3.44
N GLU A 52 6.61 -8.21 4.75
CA GLU A 52 7.07 -9.42 5.46
C GLU A 52 6.02 -10.55 5.39
N LEU A 53 4.74 -10.22 5.24
CA LEU A 53 3.64 -11.17 5.06
C LEU A 53 3.39 -11.56 3.59
N GLY A 54 4.14 -11.00 2.64
CA GLY A 54 3.95 -11.26 1.20
C GLY A 54 2.73 -10.57 0.58
N LEU A 55 2.08 -9.65 1.31
CA LEU A 55 0.92 -8.88 0.84
C LEU A 55 1.31 -7.62 0.05
N LEU A 56 2.56 -7.15 0.21
CA LEU A 56 3.15 -6.09 -0.62
C LEU A 56 4.45 -6.56 -1.26
N GLU A 57 4.64 -6.18 -2.51
CA GLU A 57 5.95 -6.28 -3.15
C GLU A 57 6.84 -5.16 -2.62
N GLY A 58 8.11 -5.47 -2.37
CA GLY A 58 9.10 -4.53 -1.87
C GLY A 58 10.34 -4.57 -2.73
N ARG A 59 10.80 -3.40 -3.20
CA ARG A 59 12.08 -3.26 -3.91
C ARG A 59 12.99 -2.28 -3.20
N GLN A 60 14.29 -2.52 -3.31
CA GLN A 60 15.28 -1.59 -2.77
C GLN A 60 15.32 -0.34 -3.66
N GLY A 61 14.78 0.77 -3.14
CA GLY A 61 14.73 2.08 -3.79
C GLY A 61 15.94 2.94 -3.41
N GLY A 62 17.15 2.40 -3.62
CA GLY A 62 18.41 3.14 -3.46
C GLY A 62 18.51 4.00 -2.18
N ARG A 63 18.89 5.27 -2.35
CA ARG A 63 19.15 6.25 -1.27
C ARG A 63 17.91 6.58 -0.41
N TRP A 64 16.71 6.35 -0.93
CA TRP A 64 15.45 6.79 -0.32
C TRP A 64 14.75 5.69 0.51
N GLY A 65 15.31 4.48 0.54
CA GLY A 65 14.79 3.34 1.30
C GLY A 65 14.08 2.32 0.42
N ARG A 66 13.15 1.54 0.99
CA ARG A 66 12.34 0.58 0.21
C ARG A 66 11.11 1.25 -0.40
N SER A 67 10.88 0.95 -1.66
CA SER A 67 9.60 1.22 -2.33
C SER A 67 8.72 -0.02 -2.19
N TYR A 68 7.42 0.20 -2.10
CA TYR A 68 6.44 -0.87 -2.03
C TYR A 68 5.44 -0.75 -3.16
N ARG A 69 4.75 -1.84 -3.47
CA ARG A 69 3.69 -1.92 -4.47
C ARG A 69 2.66 -2.93 -4.00
N VAL A 70 1.38 -2.65 -4.21
CA VAL A 70 0.34 -3.65 -3.99
C VAL A 70 0.37 -4.59 -5.20
N PRO A 71 0.65 -5.90 -5.03
CA PRO A 71 0.61 -6.85 -6.14
C PRO A 71 -0.83 -6.97 -6.64
N GLU A 72 -0.99 -7.21 -7.95
CA GLU A 72 -2.30 -7.43 -8.56
C GLU A 72 -3.11 -8.53 -7.88
N ALA A 73 -2.44 -9.60 -7.42
CA ALA A 73 -3.06 -10.68 -6.65
C ALA A 73 -3.70 -10.20 -5.34
N ALA A 74 -3.10 -9.25 -4.63
CA ALA A 74 -3.67 -8.65 -3.42
C ALA A 74 -4.75 -7.61 -3.72
N ASN A 75 -4.94 -7.24 -5.00
CA ASN A 75 -6.03 -6.38 -5.45
C ASN A 75 -7.25 -7.18 -5.96
N LYS A 76 -7.10 -8.48 -6.22
CA LYS A 76 -8.16 -9.39 -6.69
C LYS A 76 -9.29 -9.64 -5.67
N GLY A 77 -9.29 -8.93 -4.54
CA GLY A 77 -10.40 -8.89 -3.58
C GLY A 77 -11.18 -7.57 -3.58
N LEU A 78 -10.81 -6.59 -4.41
CA LEU A 78 -11.48 -5.28 -4.50
C LEU A 78 -12.31 -5.11 -5.78
N ASN A 79 -12.00 -5.85 -6.85
CA ASN A 79 -12.60 -5.65 -8.17
C ASN A 79 -13.66 -6.68 -8.59
N ASP A 80 -13.90 -7.75 -7.83
CA ASP A 80 -14.98 -8.72 -8.10
C ASP A 80 -16.38 -8.19 -7.71
N LYS A 81 -16.58 -6.86 -7.72
CA LYS A 81 -17.89 -6.22 -7.64
C LYS A 81 -18.20 -5.30 -8.83
N GLU A 82 -17.40 -5.35 -9.88
CA GLU A 82 -17.63 -4.56 -11.09
C GLU A 82 -17.38 -5.40 -12.35
N GLU A 83 -18.04 -6.56 -12.48
CA GLU A 83 -18.44 -7.13 -13.78
C GLU A 83 -19.39 -8.34 -13.58
N GLN A 84 -20.67 -8.08 -13.33
CA GLN A 84 -21.77 -8.96 -13.75
C GLN A 84 -22.98 -8.06 -14.02
N GLU A 85 -22.99 -7.42 -15.18
CA GLU A 85 -24.21 -7.00 -15.87
C GLU A 85 -24.39 -7.90 -17.11
#